data_AF-A0A6D2GE35-F1
#
_entry.id   AF-A0A6D2GE35-F1
#
_cell.length_a   1.000
_cell.length_b   1.000
_cell.length_c   1.000
_cell.angle_alpha   90.00
_cell.angle_beta   90.00
_cell.angle_gamma   90.00
#
_symmetry.space_group_name_H-M   'P 1'
#
loop_
_entity.id
_entity.type
_entity.pdbx_description
1 polymer ?
#
loop_
_entity_poly.entity_id
_entity_poly.type
_entity_poly.pdbx_seq_one_letter_code
_entity_poly.pdbx_strand_id
1 'polypeptide(L)'
;MIYLINISDNVSSYSSGDVQFELAINTERPYANDVTTASLLGAMLNTGYTDFNYNGGSNERGISPAPGSSHKNGMNLDMRYLRKDKSGDGIHLDLNGETGNPCGWKGLDIERQNKFIEELKRFGWGTILGWKYWDSTNSPNTGRAWDEWYAVWQSEHPGETQRPVLKNIIHAINHNHHTHFQGYNPILELMTD
;
A
#
# COMPACT_ATOMS: atom_id res chain seq x y z
N MET A 1 -16.77 -21.42 6.32
CA MET A 1 -17.01 -21.06 4.91
C MET A 1 -16.28 -19.75 4.68
N ILE A 2 -15.51 -19.62 3.60
CA ILE A 2 -14.78 -18.37 3.29
C ILE A 2 -15.63 -17.64 2.26
N TYR A 3 -16.11 -16.44 2.62
CA TYR A 3 -16.85 -15.61 1.69
C TYR A 3 -15.86 -14.73 0.94
N LEU A 4 -15.89 -14.80 -0.39
CA LEU A 4 -15.04 -14.00 -1.25
C LEU A 4 -15.89 -12.93 -1.92
N ILE A 5 -15.41 -11.70 -1.87
CA ILE A 5 -15.99 -10.53 -2.52
C ILE A 5 -15.16 -10.25 -3.76
N ASN A 6 -15.82 -10.13 -4.92
CA ASN A 6 -15.20 -9.54 -6.10
C ASN A 6 -15.12 -8.03 -5.87
N ILE A 7 -13.94 -7.52 -5.52
CA ILE A 7 -13.70 -6.10 -5.25
C ILE A 7 -14.08 -5.25 -6.47
N SER A 8 -13.73 -5.70 -7.68
CA SER A 8 -13.99 -4.95 -8.91
C SER A 8 -15.46 -4.69 -9.18
N ASP A 9 -16.32 -5.63 -8.80
CA ASP A 9 -17.76 -5.51 -9.05
C ASP A 9 -18.51 -4.81 -7.91
N ASN A 10 -17.93 -4.77 -6.70
CA ASN A 10 -18.65 -4.40 -5.47
C ASN A 10 -18.06 -3.21 -4.72
N VAL A 11 -16.83 -2.78 -5.04
CA VAL A 11 -16.13 -1.70 -4.33
C VAL A 11 -15.51 -0.73 -5.34
N SER A 12 -16.04 0.48 -5.41
CA SER A 12 -15.57 1.54 -6.31
C SER A 12 -15.31 2.85 -5.58
N SER A 13 -16.32 3.43 -4.93
CA SER A 13 -16.16 4.68 -4.18
C SER A 13 -17.25 4.87 -3.14
N TYR A 14 -17.00 5.78 -2.21
CA TYR A 14 -17.97 6.33 -1.28
C TYR A 14 -17.60 7.79 -1.00
N SER A 15 -18.59 8.66 -0.80
CA SER A 15 -18.36 10.02 -0.32
C SER A 15 -19.58 10.53 0.44
N SER A 16 -19.37 10.96 1.68
CA SER A 16 -20.37 11.64 2.51
C SER A 16 -19.65 12.53 3.53
N GLY A 17 -19.70 13.84 3.31
CA GLY A 17 -18.95 14.80 4.14
C GLY A 17 -17.44 14.52 4.04
N ASP A 18 -16.79 14.41 5.19
CA ASP A 18 -15.33 14.18 5.28
C ASP A 18 -14.93 12.69 5.12
N VAL A 19 -15.91 11.79 5.00
CA VAL A 19 -15.68 10.36 4.86
C VAL A 19 -15.79 9.97 3.39
N GLN A 20 -14.67 9.56 2.79
CA GLN A 20 -14.62 9.22 1.37
C GLN A 20 -13.53 8.22 1.02
N PHE A 21 -13.70 7.54 -0.10
CA PHE A 21 -12.63 6.89 -0.84
C PHE A 21 -13.00 6.75 -2.32
N GLU A 22 -11.98 6.60 -3.16
CA GLU A 22 -12.13 6.05 -4.51
C GLU A 22 -11.06 4.97 -4.72
N LEU A 23 -11.46 3.87 -5.37
CA LEU A 23 -10.66 2.70 -5.62
C LEU A 23 -10.71 2.34 -7.10
N ALA A 24 -9.59 2.56 -7.79
CA ALA A 24 -9.39 2.05 -9.14
C ALA A 24 -8.98 0.57 -9.10
N ILE A 25 -9.31 -0.17 -10.15
CA ILE A 25 -8.99 -1.60 -10.29
C ILE A 25 -7.87 -1.77 -11.32
N ASN A 26 -6.81 -2.49 -10.95
CA ASN A 26 -5.70 -2.84 -11.84
C ASN A 26 -5.33 -4.33 -11.71
N THR A 27 -6.30 -5.23 -11.83
CA THR A 27 -6.05 -6.65 -11.63
C THR A 27 -7.14 -7.52 -12.23
N GLU A 28 -6.75 -8.71 -12.68
CA GLU A 28 -7.67 -9.81 -13.02
C GLU A 28 -7.91 -10.74 -11.81
N ARG A 29 -7.34 -10.41 -10.64
CA ARG A 29 -7.42 -11.21 -9.41
C ARG A 29 -8.22 -10.45 -8.34
N PRO A 30 -9.53 -10.19 -8.52
CA PRO A 30 -10.21 -9.18 -7.73
C PRO A 30 -10.74 -9.68 -6.38
N TYR A 31 -10.47 -10.93 -6.00
CA TYR A 31 -11.17 -11.55 -4.88
C TYR A 31 -10.45 -11.37 -3.55
N ALA A 32 -11.15 -10.75 -2.61
CA ALA A 32 -10.75 -10.60 -1.22
C ALA A 32 -11.74 -11.32 -0.30
N ASN A 33 -11.31 -11.71 0.89
CA ASN A 33 -12.22 -12.21 1.92
C ASN A 33 -13.11 -11.06 2.44
N ASP A 34 -14.31 -11.38 2.91
CA ASP A 34 -15.24 -10.42 3.50
C ASP A 34 -14.63 -9.60 4.64
N VAL A 35 -13.90 -10.24 5.56
CA VAL A 35 -13.28 -9.56 6.70
C VAL A 35 -12.10 -8.69 6.27
N THR A 36 -11.26 -9.16 5.34
CA THR A 36 -10.16 -8.33 4.80
C THR A 36 -10.66 -7.17 3.94
N THR A 37 -11.78 -7.35 3.25
CA THR A 37 -12.47 -6.28 2.52
C THR A 37 -12.96 -5.20 3.48
N ALA A 38 -13.65 -5.58 4.55
CA ALA A 38 -14.12 -4.64 5.57
C ALA A 38 -12.96 -3.87 6.22
N SER A 39 -11.86 -4.56 6.53
CA SER A 39 -10.64 -3.95 7.06
C SER A 39 -10.00 -2.96 6.09
N LEU A 40 -9.87 -3.32 4.81
CA LEU A 40 -9.37 -2.41 3.78
C LEU A 40 -10.25 -1.17 3.64
N LEU A 41 -11.58 -1.34 3.61
CA LEU A 41 -12.54 -0.23 3.57
C LEU A 41 -12.36 0.71 4.76
N GLY A 42 -12.24 0.17 5.97
CA GLY A 42 -11.99 0.98 7.17
C GLY A 42 -10.73 1.84 7.04
N ALA A 43 -9.62 1.26 6.58
CA ALA A 43 -8.37 1.99 6.38
C ALA A 43 -8.47 3.09 5.30
N MET A 44 -9.16 2.81 4.19
CA MET A 44 -9.38 3.80 3.12
C MET A 44 -10.29 4.94 3.58
N LEU A 45 -11.40 4.63 4.26
CA LEU A 45 -12.34 5.62 4.80
C LEU A 45 -11.68 6.51 5.86
N ASN A 46 -10.85 5.95 6.76
CA ASN A 46 -10.16 6.73 7.79
C ASN A 46 -9.05 7.65 7.23
N THR A 47 -8.51 7.32 6.05
CA THR A 47 -7.53 8.17 5.39
C THR A 47 -8.16 9.21 4.47
N GLY A 48 -9.32 8.92 3.89
CA GLY A 48 -10.09 9.87 3.09
C GLY A 48 -9.50 10.13 1.70
N TYR A 49 -8.71 9.21 1.17
CA TYR A 49 -8.01 9.37 -0.12
C TYR A 49 -8.82 8.82 -1.30
N THR A 50 -8.65 9.43 -2.47
CA THR A 50 -9.46 9.17 -3.68
C THR A 50 -8.62 8.71 -4.88
N ASP A 51 -7.44 8.15 -4.62
CA ASP A 51 -6.46 7.75 -5.64
C ASP A 51 -5.89 6.35 -5.33
N PHE A 52 -6.66 5.53 -4.61
CA PHE A 52 -6.27 4.15 -4.35
C PHE A 52 -6.36 3.31 -5.61
N ASN A 53 -5.49 2.30 -5.71
CA ASN A 53 -5.48 1.38 -6.83
C ASN A 53 -5.26 -0.06 -6.34
N TYR A 54 -6.28 -0.89 -6.51
CA TYR A 54 -6.29 -2.30 -6.13
C TYR A 54 -5.55 -3.15 -7.17
N ASN A 55 -4.46 -3.78 -6.74
CA ASN A 55 -3.54 -4.50 -7.62
C ASN A 55 -3.68 -6.03 -7.53
N GLY A 56 -4.53 -6.51 -6.61
CA GLY A 56 -5.05 -7.88 -6.65
C GLY A 56 -5.08 -8.60 -5.32
N GLY A 57 -5.75 -9.74 -5.35
CA GLY A 57 -5.91 -10.68 -4.25
C GLY A 57 -5.87 -12.11 -4.80
N SER A 58 -6.87 -12.88 -4.43
CA SER A 58 -7.08 -14.26 -4.88
C SER A 58 -7.89 -14.32 -6.18
N ASN A 59 -8.01 -15.53 -6.76
CA ASN A 59 -9.04 -15.79 -7.76
C ASN A 59 -10.40 -16.14 -7.10
N GLU A 60 -11.41 -16.43 -7.92
CA GLU A 60 -12.79 -16.73 -7.50
C GLU A 60 -12.91 -17.97 -6.60
N ARG A 61 -11.87 -18.81 -6.57
CA ARG A 61 -11.79 -20.02 -5.74
C ARG A 61 -10.94 -19.84 -4.49
N GLY A 62 -10.45 -18.62 -4.22
CA GLY A 62 -9.53 -18.33 -3.13
C GLY A 62 -8.14 -18.91 -3.34
N ILE A 63 -7.78 -19.25 -4.58
CA ILE A 63 -6.46 -19.76 -4.93
C ILE A 63 -5.58 -18.56 -5.29
N SER A 64 -4.35 -18.55 -4.78
CA SER A 64 -3.33 -17.58 -5.18
C SER A 64 -2.94 -17.83 -6.64
N PRO A 65 -3.18 -16.88 -7.56
CA PRO A 65 -2.79 -17.06 -8.95
C PRO A 65 -1.27 -16.97 -9.12
N ALA A 66 -0.73 -17.74 -10.06
CA ALA A 66 0.70 -17.72 -10.35
C ALA A 66 1.17 -16.30 -10.79
N PRO A 67 2.41 -15.90 -10.47
CA PRO A 67 3.47 -16.66 -9.79
C PRO A 67 3.36 -16.66 -8.26
N GLY A 68 2.47 -15.85 -7.69
CA GLY A 68 2.32 -15.72 -6.24
C GLY A 68 1.71 -16.96 -5.60
N SER A 69 2.08 -17.24 -4.34
CA SER A 69 1.54 -18.36 -3.57
C SER A 69 0.83 -17.94 -2.27
N SER A 70 0.83 -16.65 -1.95
CA SER A 70 0.39 -16.12 -0.66
C SER A 70 -1.06 -15.62 -0.63
N HIS A 71 -1.65 -15.22 -1.77
CA HIS A 71 -3.02 -14.70 -1.86
C HIS A 71 -4.10 -15.76 -1.72
N LYS A 72 -3.93 -16.70 -0.80
CA LYS A 72 -4.91 -17.75 -0.54
C LYS A 72 -6.07 -17.17 0.25
N ASN A 73 -7.26 -17.65 -0.04
CA ASN A 73 -8.50 -17.34 0.66
C ASN A 73 -8.86 -15.84 0.70
N GLY A 74 -8.30 -15.00 -0.18
CA GLY A 74 -8.53 -13.56 -0.16
C GLY A 74 -7.96 -12.84 1.08
N MET A 75 -7.03 -13.47 1.79
CA MET A 75 -6.47 -12.96 3.05
C MET A 75 -5.28 -12.00 2.86
N ASN A 76 -4.71 -11.96 1.65
CA ASN A 76 -3.62 -11.05 1.31
C ASN A 76 -4.02 -10.23 0.07
N LEU A 77 -3.61 -8.96 0.05
CA LEU A 77 -4.00 -7.98 -0.96
C LEU A 77 -2.80 -7.16 -1.41
N ASP A 78 -2.78 -6.79 -2.68
CA ASP A 78 -1.80 -5.87 -3.25
C ASP A 78 -2.49 -4.53 -3.56
N MET A 79 -1.84 -3.43 -3.20
CA MET A 79 -2.24 -2.06 -3.57
C MET A 79 -1.05 -1.33 -4.18
N ARG A 80 -1.27 -0.46 -5.17
CA ARG A 80 -0.21 0.47 -5.60
C ARG A 80 0.16 1.43 -4.47
N TYR A 81 1.38 1.95 -4.50
CA TYR A 81 1.75 3.04 -3.61
C TYR A 81 1.09 4.36 -4.03
N LEU A 82 0.85 5.23 -3.06
CA LEU A 82 0.27 6.56 -3.27
C LEU A 82 1.29 7.54 -3.86
N ARG A 83 0.88 8.33 -4.84
CA ARG A 83 1.72 9.34 -5.51
C ARG A 83 1.45 10.74 -4.97
N LYS A 84 2.48 11.59 -4.99
CA LYS A 84 2.34 13.01 -4.60
C LYS A 84 1.34 13.76 -5.49
N ASP A 85 1.30 13.40 -6.78
CA ASP A 85 0.40 13.99 -7.76
C ASP A 85 -1.04 13.45 -7.69
N LYS A 86 -1.29 12.46 -6.83
CA LYS A 86 -2.59 11.83 -6.59
C LYS A 86 -3.26 11.24 -7.84
N SER A 87 -2.47 10.88 -8.85
CA SER A 87 -2.98 10.31 -10.10
C SER A 87 -3.48 8.87 -9.99
N GLY A 88 -3.01 8.10 -9.01
CA GLY A 88 -3.26 6.66 -8.90
C GLY A 88 -2.49 5.80 -9.92
N ASP A 89 -1.62 6.39 -10.77
CA ASP A 89 -0.82 5.62 -11.74
C ASP A 89 0.31 4.83 -11.07
N GLY A 90 1.06 4.08 -11.89
CA GLY A 90 2.16 3.26 -11.45
C GLY A 90 3.32 4.06 -10.85
N ILE A 91 3.95 3.45 -9.85
CA ILE A 91 5.18 3.92 -9.22
C ILE A 91 6.08 2.72 -9.01
N HIS A 92 7.34 2.84 -9.38
CA HIS A 92 8.35 1.80 -9.28
C HIS A 92 9.50 2.33 -8.39
N LEU A 93 9.52 1.91 -7.12
CA LEU A 93 10.43 2.42 -6.09
C LEU A 93 11.91 2.03 -6.30
N ASP A 94 12.21 1.22 -7.31
CA ASP A 94 13.56 0.96 -7.83
C ASP A 94 13.99 1.95 -8.95
N LEU A 95 13.16 2.95 -9.24
CA LEU A 95 13.49 4.10 -10.09
C LEU A 95 13.65 5.38 -9.25
N ASN A 96 14.40 6.36 -9.77
CA ASN A 96 14.71 7.62 -9.08
C ASN A 96 13.85 8.83 -9.49
N GLY A 97 12.99 8.70 -10.51
CA GLY A 97 12.22 9.82 -11.08
C GLY A 97 11.10 10.34 -10.16
N GLU A 98 10.80 11.64 -10.21
CA GLU A 98 9.65 12.21 -9.47
C GLU A 98 8.34 12.14 -10.27
N THR A 99 8.44 12.25 -11.59
CA THR A 99 7.32 12.21 -12.52
C THR A 99 7.45 11.04 -13.50
N GLY A 100 6.45 10.83 -14.35
CA GLY A 100 6.38 9.74 -15.31
C GLY A 100 5.28 8.72 -14.98
N ASN A 101 5.16 7.70 -15.83
CA ASN A 101 4.28 6.55 -15.64
C ASN A 101 5.00 5.27 -16.11
N PRO A 102 5.65 4.51 -15.20
CA PRO A 102 5.70 4.74 -13.77
C PRO A 102 6.66 5.89 -13.36
N CYS A 103 6.37 6.57 -12.25
CA CYS A 103 7.36 7.41 -11.56
C CYS A 103 8.25 6.56 -10.63
N GLY A 104 9.28 7.17 -10.04
CA GLY A 104 10.17 6.55 -9.06
C GLY A 104 9.86 6.94 -7.62
N TRP A 105 10.77 6.59 -6.69
CA TRP A 105 10.59 6.87 -5.25
C TRP A 105 10.47 8.36 -4.92
N LYS A 106 10.98 9.27 -5.76
CA LYS A 106 10.80 10.71 -5.57
C LYS A 106 9.34 11.15 -5.78
N GLY A 107 8.55 10.39 -6.54
CA GLY A 107 7.11 10.63 -6.76
C GLY A 107 6.20 10.00 -5.70
N LEU A 108 6.76 9.23 -4.76
CA LEU A 108 6.03 8.61 -3.64
C LEU A 108 5.53 9.68 -2.68
N ASP A 109 4.25 9.60 -2.30
CA ASP A 109 3.72 10.38 -1.18
C ASP A 109 3.94 9.63 0.13
N ILE A 110 5.10 9.86 0.74
CA ILE A 110 5.54 9.14 1.94
C ILE A 110 4.62 9.41 3.14
N GLU A 111 4.13 10.64 3.28
CA GLU A 111 3.25 11.01 4.39
C GLU A 111 1.92 10.29 4.27
N ARG A 112 1.28 10.36 3.10
CA ARG A 112 -0.01 9.70 2.88
C ARG A 112 0.12 8.19 2.94
N GLN A 113 1.18 7.62 2.37
CA GLN A 113 1.43 6.19 2.40
C GLN A 113 1.66 5.69 3.83
N ASN A 114 2.42 6.42 4.66
CA ASN A 114 2.63 6.06 6.06
C ASN A 114 1.33 6.12 6.87
N LYS A 115 0.52 7.15 6.69
CA LYS A 115 -0.80 7.25 7.33
C LYS A 115 -1.72 6.10 6.93
N PHE A 116 -1.72 5.71 5.65
CA PHE A 116 -2.48 4.54 5.19
C PHE A 116 -1.97 3.23 5.80
N ILE A 117 -0.65 3.05 5.89
CA ILE A 117 -0.06 1.87 6.56
C ILE A 117 -0.43 1.81 8.05
N GLU A 118 -0.45 2.95 8.75
CA GLU A 118 -0.89 3.03 10.14
C GLU A 118 -2.35 2.61 10.30
N GLU A 119 -3.23 3.09 9.44
CA GLU A 119 -4.65 2.70 9.44
C GLU A 119 -4.83 1.23 9.06
N LEU A 120 -4.09 0.69 8.09
CA LEU A 120 -4.10 -0.76 7.82
C LEU A 120 -3.75 -1.57 9.08
N LYS A 121 -2.71 -1.17 9.83
CA LYS A 121 -2.36 -1.85 11.08
C LYS A 121 -3.45 -1.69 12.15
N ARG A 122 -4.06 -0.51 12.27
CA ARG A 122 -5.22 -0.27 13.15
C ARG A 122 -6.35 -1.24 12.85
N PHE A 123 -6.63 -1.49 11.57
CA PHE A 123 -7.68 -2.40 11.12
C PHE A 123 -7.24 -3.87 11.04
N GLY A 124 -6.11 -4.26 11.63
CA GLY A 124 -5.74 -5.66 11.83
C GLY A 124 -4.76 -6.27 10.82
N TRP A 125 -4.19 -5.48 9.91
CA TRP A 125 -3.14 -5.96 9.01
C TRP A 125 -1.79 -6.09 9.76
N GLY A 126 -1.31 -7.33 9.93
CA GLY A 126 -0.11 -7.58 10.73
C GLY A 126 1.20 -7.22 10.03
N THR A 127 1.34 -7.56 8.75
CA THR A 127 2.57 -7.35 7.98
C THR A 127 2.30 -6.65 6.66
N ILE A 128 3.05 -5.57 6.41
CA ILE A 128 3.05 -4.85 5.14
C ILE A 128 4.41 -5.07 4.50
N LEU A 129 4.44 -5.75 3.35
CA LEU A 129 5.65 -5.88 2.54
C LEU A 129 5.72 -4.75 1.53
N GLY A 130 6.93 -4.27 1.29
CA GLY A 130 7.19 -3.25 0.29
C GLY A 130 8.69 -3.13 -0.04
N TRP A 131 9.02 -2.21 -0.93
CA TRP A 131 10.38 -1.95 -1.36
C TRP A 131 11.03 -0.82 -0.56
N LYS A 132 12.18 -1.10 0.06
CA LYS A 132 12.95 -0.10 0.81
C LYS A 132 13.96 0.59 -0.11
N TYR A 133 13.51 1.58 -0.85
CA TYR A 133 14.33 2.35 -1.81
C TYR A 133 15.53 3.10 -1.19
N TRP A 134 15.55 3.25 0.14
CA TRP A 134 16.65 3.86 0.91
C TRP A 134 17.67 2.83 1.43
N ASP A 135 17.45 1.53 1.18
CA ASP A 135 18.34 0.47 1.64
C ASP A 135 19.43 0.21 0.59
N SER A 136 20.62 0.75 0.80
CA SER A 136 21.75 0.58 -0.14
C SER A 136 22.24 -0.86 -0.25
N THR A 137 21.87 -1.75 0.68
CA THR A 137 22.22 -3.18 0.62
C THR A 137 21.22 -3.96 -0.23
N ASN A 138 19.93 -3.75 0.01
CA ASN A 138 18.86 -4.51 -0.66
C ASN A 138 18.28 -3.80 -1.91
N SER A 139 18.61 -2.53 -2.12
CA SER A 139 18.13 -1.70 -3.23
C SER A 139 19.26 -0.81 -3.79
N PRO A 140 20.38 -1.40 -4.25
CA PRO A 140 21.61 -0.66 -4.54
C PRO A 140 21.45 0.46 -5.59
N ASN A 141 20.54 0.29 -6.55
CA ASN A 141 20.27 1.29 -7.61
C ASN A 141 19.62 2.57 -7.08
N THR A 142 18.81 2.49 -6.02
CA THR A 142 18.11 3.64 -5.43
C THR A 142 18.68 4.06 -4.09
N GLY A 143 19.20 3.13 -3.29
CA GLY A 143 19.74 3.43 -1.96
C GLY A 143 20.89 4.43 -1.98
N ARG A 144 21.83 4.30 -2.92
CA ARG A 144 22.91 5.29 -3.07
C ARG A 144 22.39 6.67 -3.47
N ALA A 145 21.48 6.71 -4.45
CA ALA A 145 20.87 7.98 -4.89
C ALA A 145 20.03 8.62 -3.77
N TRP A 146 19.40 7.80 -2.93
CA TRP A 146 18.69 8.23 -1.74
C TRP A 146 19.64 8.79 -0.69
N ASP A 147 20.78 8.14 -0.41
CA ASP A 147 21.78 8.63 0.56
C ASP A 147 22.32 10.01 0.14
N GLU A 148 22.65 10.18 -1.14
CA GLU A 148 23.12 11.46 -1.70
C GLU A 148 22.05 12.55 -1.58
N TRP A 149 20.78 12.23 -1.88
CA TRP A 149 19.66 13.16 -1.73
C TRP A 149 19.35 13.49 -0.26
N TYR A 150 19.38 12.49 0.63
CA TYR A 150 19.06 12.63 2.04
C TYR A 150 20.06 13.53 2.77
N ALA A 151 21.35 13.48 2.39
CA ALA A 151 22.36 14.38 2.92
C ALA A 151 22.04 15.87 2.63
N VAL A 152 21.54 16.17 1.43
CA VAL A 152 21.10 17.52 1.06
C VAL A 152 19.83 17.88 1.83
N TRP A 153 18.82 17.02 1.78
CA TRP A 153 17.54 17.23 2.46
C TRP A 153 17.72 17.49 3.96
N GLN A 154 18.61 16.76 4.64
CA GLN A 154 18.87 16.92 6.07
C GLN A 154 19.48 18.30 6.39
N SER A 155 20.33 18.83 5.50
CA SER A 155 20.91 20.17 5.70
C SER A 155 19.88 21.28 5.52
N GLU A 156 18.86 21.06 4.68
CA GLU A 156 17.73 21.97 4.47
C GLU A 156 16.66 21.85 5.57
N HIS A 157 16.62 20.74 6.30
CA HIS A 157 15.61 20.44 7.33
C HIS A 157 16.25 20.09 8.69
N PRO A 158 17.04 21.00 9.30
CA PRO A 158 17.83 20.68 10.51
C PRO A 158 17.00 20.36 11.75
N GLY A 159 15.71 20.71 11.76
CA GLY A 159 14.79 20.40 12.86
C GLY A 159 14.07 19.06 12.72
N GLU A 160 14.16 18.40 11.57
CA GLU A 160 13.45 17.14 11.33
C GLU A 160 14.26 15.96 11.87
N THR A 161 13.62 15.15 12.71
CA THR A 161 14.29 14.04 13.40
C THR A 161 14.03 12.70 12.74
N GLN A 162 13.04 12.64 11.84
CA GLN A 162 12.64 11.41 11.17
C GLN A 162 13.02 11.43 9.69
N ARG A 163 13.51 10.29 9.21
CA ARG A 163 13.82 10.11 7.79
C ARG A 163 12.52 10.09 6.97
N PRO A 164 12.49 10.70 5.76
CA PRO A 164 11.37 10.61 4.84
C PRO A 164 11.40 9.25 4.13
N VAL A 165 10.98 8.22 4.85
CA VAL A 165 10.93 6.83 4.38
C VAL A 165 9.61 6.17 4.78
N LEU A 166 9.29 5.06 4.11
CA LEU A 166 8.15 4.24 4.52
C LEU A 166 8.44 3.56 5.86
N LYS A 167 7.52 3.72 6.79
CA LYS A 167 7.55 3.15 8.14
C LYS A 167 6.71 1.90 8.18
N ASN A 168 6.97 1.03 9.16
CA ASN A 168 6.18 -0.18 9.40
C ASN A 168 6.10 -1.17 8.21
N ILE A 169 7.09 -1.13 7.30
CA ILE A 169 7.19 -2.09 6.20
C ILE A 169 8.37 -3.06 6.37
N ILE A 170 8.19 -4.29 5.88
CA ILE A 170 9.25 -5.28 5.71
C ILE A 170 9.73 -5.23 4.26
N HIS A 171 11.05 -5.23 4.06
CA HIS A 171 11.62 -5.23 2.72
C HIS A 171 11.26 -6.55 2.03
N ALA A 172 10.72 -6.48 0.81
CA ALA A 172 10.48 -7.64 -0.03
C ALA A 172 10.91 -7.38 -1.46
N ILE A 173 11.67 -8.33 -2.01
CA ILE A 173 12.12 -8.29 -3.40
C ILE A 173 10.89 -8.33 -4.33
N ASN A 174 10.94 -7.62 -5.45
CA ASN A 174 9.86 -7.51 -6.46
C ASN A 174 8.59 -6.77 -5.98
N HIS A 175 8.62 -6.13 -4.80
CA HIS A 175 7.53 -5.29 -4.31
C HIS A 175 7.80 -3.79 -4.55
N ASN A 176 8.55 -3.48 -5.62
CA ASN A 176 8.89 -2.13 -6.03
C ASN A 176 7.68 -1.36 -6.58
N HIS A 177 6.61 -2.05 -7.01
CA HIS A 177 5.47 -1.44 -7.69
C HIS A 177 4.14 -1.52 -6.94
N HIS A 178 4.11 -2.19 -5.78
CA HIS A 178 2.95 -2.30 -4.91
C HIS A 178 3.38 -2.58 -3.46
N THR A 179 2.48 -2.34 -2.52
CA THR A 179 2.55 -2.90 -1.17
C THR A 179 1.72 -4.17 -1.08
N HIS A 180 2.24 -5.21 -0.42
CA HIS A 180 1.52 -6.46 -0.17
C HIS A 180 1.12 -6.55 1.30
N PHE A 181 -0.18 -6.71 1.56
CA PHE A 181 -0.76 -6.78 2.89
C PHE A 181 -0.98 -8.24 3.26
N GLN A 182 -0.50 -8.67 4.41
CA GLN A 182 -0.61 -10.05 4.87
C GLN A 182 -0.66 -10.17 6.39
N GLY A 183 -0.91 -11.39 6.85
CA GLY A 183 -0.97 -11.69 8.28
C GLY A 183 -2.13 -10.95 8.95
N TYR A 184 -3.26 -10.85 8.26
CA TYR A 184 -4.47 -10.26 8.80
C TYR A 184 -4.89 -11.02 10.06
N ASN A 185 -4.93 -10.31 11.19
CA ASN A 185 -5.32 -10.82 12.49
C ASN A 185 -6.00 -9.67 13.26
N PRO A 186 -7.33 -9.53 13.14
CA PRO A 186 -8.02 -8.42 13.77
C PRO A 186 -7.95 -8.56 15.31
N ILE A 187 -7.30 -7.59 15.95
CA ILE A 187 -7.31 -7.41 17.41
C ILE A 187 -8.32 -6.31 17.77
N LEU A 188 -9.38 -6.14 16.97
CA LEU A 188 -10.40 -5.13 17.28
C LEU A 188 -11.10 -5.59 18.55
N GLU A 189 -10.68 -5.02 19.69
CA GLU A 189 -11.46 -5.04 20.92
C GLU A 189 -12.83 -4.46 20.55
N LEU A 190 -13.88 -5.22 20.83
CA LEU A 190 -15.24 -4.70 20.76
C LEU A 190 -15.25 -3.41 21.58
N MET A 191 -15.49 -2.28 20.92
CA MET A 191 -15.83 -1.05 21.62
C MET A 191 -17.07 -1.39 22.43
N THR A 192 -16.91 -1.54 23.74
CA THR A 192 -18.05 -1.65 24.64
C THR A 192 -18.66 -0.27 24.73
N ASP A 193 -19.92 -0.16 24.31
CA ASP A 193 -20.74 1.04 24.43
C ASP A 193 -20.74 1.61 25.86
#